data_AF-A0A831VQ21-F1
#
_entry.id   AF-A0A831VQ21-F1
#
_cell.length_a   1.000
_cell.length_b   1.000
_cell.length_c   1.000
_cell.angle_alpha   90.00
_cell.angle_beta   90.00
_cell.angle_gamma   90.00
#
_symmetry.space_group_name_H-M   'P 1'
#
loop_
_entity.id
_entity.type
_entity.pdbx_description
1 polymer ?
#
loop_
_entity_poly.entity_id
_entity_poly.type
_entity_poly.pdbx_seq_one_letter_code
_entity_poly.pdbx_strand_id
1 'polypeptide(L)'
;MIKHDIRGFITKRSLLPVDRSNLVNFLACQERMADLAQDFSVILTLRKTTVNPDIQDGFFNYLNQVFQVSGTLLTAAVEFKNLAETSFAGAEGRSILKLIEGLGAEEWKADKMSRKLSRTIFALEGRESILNILFYEKMVIMLGSIANQAENSGDYLRVMIQK
;
A
#
# COMPACT_ATOMS: atom_id res chain seq x y z
N MET A 1 19.59 6.18 -3.41
CA MET A 1 20.40 6.40 -2.19
C MET A 1 19.89 5.57 -1.03
N ILE A 2 18.69 5.84 -0.47
CA ILE A 2 18.16 5.14 0.71
C ILE A 2 18.20 3.59 0.61
N LYS A 3 17.78 3.00 -0.52
CA LYS A 3 17.85 1.55 -0.76
C LYS A 3 19.26 0.97 -0.71
N HIS A 4 20.24 1.67 -1.30
CA HIS A 4 21.62 1.22 -1.36
C HIS A 4 22.27 1.32 0.03
N ASP A 5 21.91 2.35 0.78
CA ASP A 5 22.38 2.59 2.13
C ASP A 5 21.80 1.58 3.12
N ILE A 6 20.50 1.26 3.02
CA ILE A 6 19.85 0.23 3.84
C ILE A 6 20.36 -1.18 3.49
N ARG A 7 20.50 -1.53 2.20
CA ARG A 7 21.11 -2.82 1.81
C ARG A 7 22.56 -2.93 2.27
N GLY A 8 23.33 -1.84 2.19
CA GLY A 8 24.70 -1.77 2.71
C GLY A 8 24.76 -1.94 4.23
N PHE A 9 23.83 -1.33 4.97
CA PHE A 9 23.69 -1.46 6.41
C PHE A 9 23.32 -2.88 6.85
N ILE A 10 22.34 -3.48 6.16
CA ILE A 10 21.88 -4.86 6.38
C ILE A 10 23.02 -5.86 6.12
N THR A 11 23.83 -5.64 5.07
CA THR A 11 24.88 -6.58 4.67
C THR A 11 26.06 -6.59 5.64
N LYS A 12 26.37 -5.46 6.28
CA LYS A 12 27.55 -5.27 7.16
C LYS A 12 27.40 -5.79 8.59
N ARG A 13 26.19 -6.06 9.10
CA ARG A 13 25.99 -6.61 10.46
C ARG A 13 25.74 -8.12 10.41
N SER A 14 26.53 -8.90 11.16
CA SER A 14 26.38 -10.37 11.24
C SER A 14 25.24 -10.83 12.16
N LEU A 15 24.66 -9.93 12.96
CA LEU A 15 23.58 -10.22 13.90
C LEU A 15 22.46 -9.20 13.71
N LEU A 16 21.47 -9.55 12.88
CA LEU A 16 20.17 -8.89 12.87
C LEU A 16 19.22 -9.70 13.76
N PRO A 17 18.42 -9.05 14.61
CA PRO A 17 17.44 -9.73 15.46
C PRO A 17 16.23 -10.28 14.69
N VAL A 18 16.18 -10.05 13.37
CA VAL A 18 15.12 -10.52 12.47
C VAL A 18 15.73 -11.19 11.24
N ASP A 19 14.93 -12.02 10.56
CA ASP A 19 15.33 -12.63 9.30
C ASP A 19 15.63 -11.56 8.24
N ARG A 20 16.84 -11.63 7.67
CA ARG A 20 17.33 -10.66 6.69
C ARG A 20 16.49 -10.65 5.41
N SER A 21 16.00 -11.81 4.98
CA SER A 21 15.24 -11.93 3.73
C SER A 21 13.88 -11.25 3.88
N ASN A 22 13.22 -11.45 5.02
CA ASN A 22 11.97 -10.77 5.36
C ASN A 22 12.15 -9.24 5.44
N LEU A 23 13.23 -8.76 6.04
CA LEU A 23 13.52 -7.32 6.09
C LEU A 23 13.72 -6.73 4.68
N VAL A 24 14.43 -7.44 3.81
CA VAL A 24 14.62 -7.02 2.41
C VAL A 24 13.29 -6.99 1.66
N ASN A 25 12.43 -7.99 1.87
CA ASN A 25 11.12 -8.05 1.21
C ASN A 25 10.15 -6.96 1.71
N PHE A 26 10.14 -6.71 3.03
CA PHE A 26 9.41 -5.60 3.65
C PHE A 26 9.77 -4.25 3.01
N LEU A 27 11.08 -4.00 2.81
CA LEU A 27 11.55 -2.77 2.15
C LEU A 27 11.22 -2.73 0.67
N ALA A 28 11.30 -3.87 -0.02
CA ALA A 28 10.98 -3.97 -1.45
C ALA A 28 9.50 -3.66 -1.73
N CYS A 29 8.59 -4.05 -0.84
CA CYS A 29 7.16 -3.69 -0.94
C CYS A 29 6.95 -2.17 -0.86
N GLN A 30 7.61 -1.49 0.09
CA GLN A 30 7.53 -0.03 0.24
C GLN A 30 8.08 0.72 -0.98
N GLU A 31 9.19 0.24 -1.56
CA GLU A 31 9.72 0.79 -2.81
C GLU A 31 8.70 0.64 -3.94
N ARG A 32 8.11 -0.55 -4.08
CA ARG A 32 7.09 -0.77 -5.10
C ARG A 32 5.85 0.11 -4.91
N MET A 33 5.46 0.43 -3.68
CA MET A 33 4.38 1.40 -3.43
C MET A 33 4.72 2.79 -3.99
N ALA A 34 5.96 3.25 -3.81
CA ALA A 34 6.43 4.52 -4.35
C ALA A 34 6.44 4.51 -5.88
N ASP A 35 6.93 3.42 -6.48
CA ASP A 35 6.93 3.24 -7.94
C ASP A 35 5.49 3.26 -8.50
N LEU A 36 4.55 2.55 -7.86
CA LEU A 36 3.14 2.53 -8.27
C LEU A 36 2.47 3.90 -8.11
N ALA A 37 2.80 4.66 -7.07
CA ALA A 37 2.31 6.03 -6.90
C ALA A 37 2.86 6.96 -8.00
N GLN A 38 4.13 6.78 -8.39
CA GLN A 38 4.70 7.47 -9.54
C GLN A 38 3.98 7.08 -10.84
N ASP A 39 3.78 5.79 -11.09
CA ASP A 39 3.07 5.29 -12.27
C ASP A 39 1.64 5.80 -12.35
N PHE A 40 0.95 5.88 -11.20
CA PHE A 40 -0.35 6.52 -11.10
C PHE A 40 -0.30 7.98 -11.53
N SER A 41 0.67 8.76 -11.05
CA SER A 41 0.84 10.15 -11.48
C SER A 41 1.11 10.26 -12.98
N VAL A 42 1.92 9.38 -13.55
CA VAL A 42 2.16 9.31 -15.00
C VAL A 42 0.83 9.07 -15.74
N ILE A 43 0.02 8.11 -15.31
CA ILE A 43 -1.30 7.84 -15.89
C ILE A 43 -2.17 9.10 -15.93
N LEU A 44 -2.21 9.88 -14.85
CA LEU A 44 -2.98 11.13 -14.80
C LEU A 44 -2.47 12.19 -15.79
N THR A 45 -1.18 12.19 -16.12
CA THR A 45 -0.59 13.14 -17.08
C THR A 45 -0.73 12.72 -18.54
N LEU A 46 -0.79 11.41 -18.82
CA LEU A 46 -0.91 10.89 -20.19
C LEU A 46 -2.18 11.38 -20.88
N ARG A 47 -3.26 11.56 -20.11
CA ARG A 47 -4.54 12.05 -20.60
C ARG A 47 -5.29 12.78 -19.49
N LYS A 48 -5.67 14.02 -19.75
CA LYS A 48 -6.50 14.86 -18.87
C LYS A 48 -7.94 14.35 -18.84
N THR A 49 -8.13 13.17 -18.27
CA THR A 49 -9.44 12.51 -18.15
C THR A 49 -10.17 13.12 -16.96
N THR A 50 -11.21 13.91 -17.22
CA THR A 50 -12.10 14.38 -16.16
C THR A 50 -12.90 13.20 -15.61
N VAL A 51 -12.92 13.06 -14.28
CA VAL A 51 -13.72 12.03 -13.61
C VAL A 51 -15.20 12.37 -13.78
N ASN A 52 -15.99 11.42 -14.27
CA ASN A 52 -17.42 11.60 -14.46
C ASN A 52 -18.11 11.86 -13.10
N PRO A 53 -19.05 12.84 -13.00
CA PRO A 53 -19.73 13.16 -11.75
C PRO A 53 -20.40 11.95 -11.07
N ASP A 54 -20.94 11.01 -11.84
CA ASP A 54 -21.63 9.81 -11.34
C ASP A 54 -20.70 8.87 -10.54
N ILE A 55 -19.38 8.95 -10.74
CA ILE A 55 -18.38 8.10 -10.08
C ILE A 55 -17.44 8.87 -9.15
N GLN A 56 -17.51 10.21 -9.14
CA GLN A 56 -16.53 11.06 -8.47
C GLN A 56 -16.40 10.75 -6.98
N ASP A 57 -17.52 10.71 -6.25
CA ASP A 57 -17.52 10.38 -4.82
C ASP A 57 -16.99 8.97 -4.55
N GLY A 58 -17.40 8.00 -5.37
CA GLY A 58 -16.92 6.62 -5.27
C GLY A 58 -15.40 6.52 -5.46
N PHE A 59 -14.88 7.25 -6.45
CA PHE A 59 -13.47 7.33 -6.76
C PHE A 59 -12.65 7.94 -5.62
N PHE A 60 -13.03 9.12 -5.13
CA PHE A 60 -12.30 9.79 -4.06
C PHE A 60 -12.40 9.03 -2.72
N ASN A 61 -13.54 8.41 -2.43
CA ASN A 61 -13.66 7.55 -1.26
C ASN A 61 -12.70 6.35 -1.35
N TYR A 62 -12.59 5.72 -2.51
CA TYR A 62 -11.66 4.62 -2.73
C TYR A 62 -10.19 5.07 -2.64
N LEU A 63 -9.83 6.19 -3.28
CA LEU A 63 -8.51 6.80 -3.18
C LEU A 63 -8.13 7.07 -1.72
N ASN A 64 -9.04 7.67 -0.95
CA ASN A 64 -8.82 7.95 0.46
C ASN A 64 -8.61 6.65 1.26
N GLN A 65 -9.35 5.58 0.95
CA GLN A 65 -9.15 4.29 1.61
C GLN A 65 -7.76 3.71 1.32
N VAL A 66 -7.27 3.77 0.07
CA VAL A 66 -5.90 3.34 -0.28
C VAL A 66 -4.84 4.19 0.44
N PHE A 67 -5.09 5.48 0.60
CA PHE A 67 -4.23 6.37 1.37
C PHE A 67 -4.19 5.98 2.86
N GLN A 68 -5.34 5.63 3.46
CA GLN A 68 -5.39 5.13 4.85
C GLN A 68 -4.58 3.84 5.02
N VAL A 69 -4.77 2.85 4.14
CA VAL A 69 -3.98 1.59 4.15
C VAL A 69 -2.48 1.89 4.14
N SER A 70 -2.05 2.81 3.28
CA SER A 70 -0.64 3.22 3.19
C SER A 70 -0.15 3.92 4.47
N GLY A 71 -1.00 4.75 5.09
CA GLY A 71 -0.72 5.42 6.36
C GLY A 71 -0.58 4.43 7.53
N THR A 72 -1.47 3.43 7.62
CA THR A 72 -1.41 2.38 8.64
C THR A 72 -0.11 1.59 8.57
N LEU A 73 0.35 1.23 7.35
CA LEU A 73 1.65 0.61 7.16
C LEU A 73 2.80 1.52 7.63
N LEU A 74 2.76 2.82 7.30
CA LEU A 74 3.78 3.77 7.73
C LEU A 74 3.86 3.82 9.27
N THR A 75 2.73 3.87 9.96
CA THR A 75 2.70 3.82 11.43
C THR A 75 3.34 2.52 11.93
N ALA A 76 2.99 1.36 11.36
CA ALA A 76 3.58 0.09 11.74
C ALA A 76 5.10 0.04 11.50
N ALA A 77 5.57 0.60 10.39
CA ALA A 77 7.00 0.69 10.06
C ALA A 77 7.79 1.58 11.03
N VAL A 78 7.21 2.71 11.45
CA VAL A 78 7.81 3.60 12.45
C VAL A 78 7.90 2.91 13.81
N GLU A 79 6.83 2.25 14.26
CA GLU A 79 6.83 1.49 15.51
C GLU A 79 7.85 0.35 15.48
N PHE A 80 8.01 -0.34 14.35
CA PHE A 80 9.04 -1.36 14.17
C PHE A 80 10.46 -0.80 14.27
N LYS A 81 10.71 0.39 13.69
CA LYS A 81 12.00 1.07 13.84
C LYS A 81 12.29 1.36 15.31
N ASN A 82 11.30 1.85 16.06
CA ASN A 82 11.44 2.16 17.49
C ASN A 82 11.74 0.89 18.31
N LEU A 83 11.01 -0.21 18.04
CA LEU A 83 11.26 -1.52 18.67
C LEU A 83 12.69 -2.03 18.44
N ALA A 84 13.26 -1.75 17.26
CA ALA A 84 14.62 -2.15 16.93
C ALA A 84 15.69 -1.38 17.73
N GLU A 85 15.36 -0.20 18.25
CA GLU A 85 16.23 0.63 19.08
C GLU A 85 16.17 0.24 20.57
N THR A 86 15.13 -0.48 21.01
CA THR A 86 14.86 -0.84 22.42
C THR A 86 15.15 -2.30 22.80
N SER A 87 15.84 -3.07 21.94
CA SER A 87 16.26 -4.48 22.17
C SER A 87 15.14 -5.55 22.08
N PHE A 88 14.04 -5.28 21.36
CA PHE A 88 13.02 -6.30 21.01
C PHE A 88 12.36 -7.03 22.21
N ALA A 89 12.06 -6.34 23.32
CA ALA A 89 11.38 -6.97 24.46
C ALA A 89 10.10 -6.22 24.87
N GLY A 90 8.94 -6.88 24.82
CA GLY A 90 7.72 -6.46 25.53
C GLY A 90 6.56 -5.91 24.68
N ALA A 91 5.77 -5.01 25.27
CA ALA A 91 4.45 -4.54 24.80
C ALA A 91 4.43 -3.89 23.40
N GLU A 92 5.59 -3.46 22.92
CA GLU A 92 5.80 -2.77 21.65
C GLU A 92 5.51 -3.69 20.43
N GLY A 93 5.88 -4.97 20.49
CA GLY A 93 5.55 -5.93 19.44
C GLY A 93 4.03 -6.16 19.27
N ARG A 94 3.27 -6.11 20.37
CA ARG A 94 1.79 -6.25 20.33
C ARG A 94 1.11 -5.05 19.65
N SER A 95 1.66 -3.85 19.82
CA SER A 95 1.16 -2.65 19.15
C SER A 95 1.26 -2.79 17.63
N ILE A 96 2.41 -3.24 17.14
CA ILE A 96 2.64 -3.46 15.70
C ILE A 96 1.72 -4.55 15.15
N LEU A 97 1.56 -5.67 15.86
CA LEU A 97 0.63 -6.74 15.43
C LEU A 97 -0.81 -6.24 15.30
N LYS A 98 -1.26 -5.37 16.22
CA LYS A 98 -2.59 -4.74 16.15
C LYS A 98 -2.72 -3.79 14.94
N LEU A 99 -1.67 -3.04 14.62
CA LEU A 99 -1.66 -2.20 13.41
C LEU A 99 -1.77 -3.05 12.14
N ILE A 100 -1.05 -4.18 12.07
CA ILE A 100 -1.11 -5.09 10.91
C ILE A 100 -2.48 -5.78 10.80
N GLU A 101 -3.14 -6.10 11.91
CA GLU A 101 -4.52 -6.60 11.87
C GLU A 101 -5.49 -5.54 11.32
N GLY A 102 -5.35 -4.28 11.76
CA GLY A 102 -6.10 -3.16 11.21
C GLY A 102 -5.85 -2.96 9.71
N LEU A 103 -4.59 -3.08 9.28
CA LEU A 103 -4.18 -2.98 7.87
C LEU A 103 -4.93 -3.99 6.99
N GLY A 104 -5.05 -5.25 7.42
CA GLY A 104 -5.78 -6.27 6.66
C GLY A 104 -7.29 -5.98 6.56
N ALA A 105 -7.90 -5.41 7.61
CA ALA A 105 -9.30 -4.97 7.54
C ALA A 105 -9.49 -3.78 6.59
N GLU A 106 -8.52 -2.86 6.55
CA GLU A 106 -8.53 -1.71 5.65
C GLU A 106 -8.30 -2.09 4.19
N GLU A 107 -7.43 -3.06 3.91
CA GLU A 107 -7.22 -3.64 2.59
C GLU A 107 -8.52 -4.26 2.08
N TRP A 108 -9.14 -5.14 2.87
CA TRP A 108 -10.37 -5.81 2.47
C TRP A 108 -11.50 -4.82 2.16
N LYS A 109 -11.54 -3.71 2.91
CA LYS A 109 -12.46 -2.61 2.65
C LYS A 109 -12.12 -1.90 1.33
N ALA A 110 -10.85 -1.58 1.06
CA ALA A 110 -10.41 -1.02 -0.22
C ALA A 110 -10.81 -1.93 -1.39
N ASP A 111 -10.63 -3.23 -1.21
CA ASP A 111 -10.88 -4.27 -2.19
C ASP A 111 -12.39 -4.43 -2.49
N LYS A 112 -13.26 -4.20 -1.51
CA LYS A 112 -14.70 -4.08 -1.74
C LYS A 112 -15.09 -2.79 -2.46
N MET A 113 -14.44 -1.69 -2.10
CA MET A 113 -14.69 -0.38 -2.70
C MET A 113 -14.29 -0.36 -4.18
N SER A 114 -13.16 -0.97 -4.54
CA SER A 114 -12.72 -1.11 -5.94
C SER A 114 -13.77 -1.86 -6.78
N ARG A 115 -14.22 -3.04 -6.32
CA ARG A 115 -15.25 -3.84 -7.02
C ARG A 115 -16.57 -3.08 -7.15
N LYS A 116 -16.97 -2.32 -6.13
CA LYS A 116 -18.18 -1.48 -6.21
C LYS A 116 -18.01 -0.37 -7.23
N LEU A 117 -16.87 0.32 -7.20
CA LEU A 117 -16.56 1.42 -8.10
C LEU A 117 -16.48 0.95 -9.56
N SER A 118 -15.81 -0.17 -9.84
CA SER A 118 -15.74 -0.75 -11.19
C SER A 118 -17.11 -1.08 -11.75
N ARG A 119 -18.03 -1.63 -10.95
CA ARG A 119 -19.42 -1.86 -11.39
C ARG A 119 -20.11 -0.56 -11.80
N THR A 120 -19.92 0.51 -11.03
CA THR A 120 -20.48 1.83 -11.38
C THR A 120 -19.84 2.42 -12.62
N ILE A 121 -18.51 2.26 -12.79
CA ILE A 121 -17.78 2.69 -13.98
C ILE A 121 -18.32 2.00 -15.25
N PHE A 122 -18.46 0.67 -15.23
CA PHE A 122 -18.99 -0.07 -16.39
C PHE A 122 -20.47 0.24 -16.66
N ALA A 123 -21.26 0.60 -15.65
CA ALA A 123 -22.64 1.05 -15.85
C ALA A 123 -22.76 2.41 -16.57
N LEU A 124 -21.65 3.10 -16.85
CA LEU A 124 -21.62 4.28 -17.70
C LEU A 124 -21.56 3.95 -19.21
N GLU A 125 -21.47 2.67 -19.58
CA GLU A 125 -21.48 2.27 -20.99
C GLU A 125 -22.69 2.86 -21.74
N GLY A 126 -22.44 3.44 -22.92
CA GLY A 126 -23.43 4.16 -23.72
C GLY A 126 -23.71 5.60 -23.26
N ARG A 127 -23.29 6.00 -22.06
CA ARG A 127 -23.40 7.37 -21.51
C ARG A 127 -22.05 8.08 -21.39
N GLU A 128 -20.96 7.33 -21.44
CA GLU A 128 -19.58 7.81 -21.36
C GLU A 128 -18.74 7.21 -22.49
N SER A 129 -17.68 7.90 -22.91
CA SER A 129 -16.76 7.38 -23.91
C SER A 129 -16.04 6.13 -23.39
N ILE A 130 -15.94 5.11 -24.24
CA ILE A 130 -15.25 3.85 -23.91
C ILE A 130 -13.82 4.13 -23.41
N LEU A 131 -13.12 5.09 -24.03
CA LEU A 131 -11.78 5.47 -23.61
C LEU A 131 -11.74 6.06 -22.19
N ASN A 132 -12.76 6.83 -21.77
CA ASN A 132 -12.87 7.31 -20.38
C ASN A 132 -13.07 6.13 -19.42
N ILE A 133 -13.99 5.21 -19.73
CA ILE A 133 -14.26 4.00 -18.93
C ILE A 133 -12.97 3.19 -18.72
N LEU A 134 -12.22 2.94 -19.79
CA LEU A 134 -10.93 2.23 -19.72
C LEU A 134 -9.89 2.98 -18.87
N PHE A 135 -9.86 4.32 -18.96
CA PHE A 135 -8.96 5.13 -18.13
C PHE A 135 -9.35 5.09 -16.65
N TYR A 136 -10.64 5.12 -16.32
CA TYR A 136 -11.12 4.99 -14.95
C TYR A 136 -10.72 3.64 -14.34
N GLU A 137 -10.93 2.53 -15.07
CA GLU A 137 -10.51 1.21 -14.59
C GLU A 137 -8.99 1.12 -14.42
N LYS A 138 -8.22 1.69 -15.35
CA LYS A 138 -6.76 1.77 -15.22
C LYS A 138 -6.32 2.48 -13.94
N MET A 139 -6.99 3.58 -13.58
CA MET A 139 -6.76 4.29 -12.33
C MET A 139 -7.12 3.43 -11.11
N VAL A 140 -8.27 2.75 -11.13
CA VAL A 140 -8.74 1.90 -10.02
C VAL A 140 -7.77 0.74 -9.74
N ILE A 141 -7.31 0.06 -10.79
CA ILE A 141 -6.37 -1.06 -10.70
C ILE A 141 -5.01 -0.60 -10.15
N MET A 142 -4.51 0.55 -10.62
CA MET A 142 -3.24 1.09 -10.14
C MET A 142 -3.29 1.43 -8.64
N LEU A 143 -4.37 2.08 -8.19
CA LEU A 143 -4.57 2.37 -6.77
C LEU A 143 -4.68 1.09 -5.92
N GLY A 144 -5.38 0.07 -6.42
CA GLY A 144 -5.50 -1.22 -5.71
C GLY A 144 -4.16 -1.92 -5.56
N SER A 145 -3.28 -1.78 -6.56
CA SER A 145 -1.93 -2.33 -6.52
C SER A 145 -1.09 -1.71 -5.39
N ILE A 146 -1.28 -0.43 -5.07
CA ILE A 146 -0.61 0.24 -3.95
C ILE A 146 -1.07 -0.36 -2.61
N ALA A 147 -2.39 -0.50 -2.42
CA ALA A 147 -2.93 -1.10 -1.19
C ALA A 147 -2.46 -2.54 -0.98
N ASN A 148 -2.42 -3.35 -2.04
CA ASN A 148 -1.91 -4.71 -1.99
C ASN A 148 -0.42 -4.74 -1.59
N GLN A 149 0.43 -3.84 -2.12
CA GLN A 149 1.82 -3.77 -1.68
C GLN A 149 1.96 -3.35 -0.21
N ALA A 150 1.04 -2.52 0.28
CA ALA A 150 1.03 -2.14 1.69
C ALA A 150 0.74 -3.35 2.59
N GLU A 151 -0.28 -4.15 2.25
CA GLU A 151 -0.63 -5.39 2.96
C GLU A 151 0.53 -6.40 2.95
N ASN A 152 1.11 -6.68 1.78
CA ASN A 152 2.26 -7.57 1.65
C ASN A 152 3.44 -7.14 2.54
N SER A 153 3.69 -5.83 2.64
CA SER A 153 4.70 -5.28 3.55
C SER A 153 4.35 -5.58 5.01
N GLY A 154 3.08 -5.37 5.41
CA GLY A 154 2.58 -5.72 6.74
C GLY A 154 2.74 -7.20 7.09
N ASP A 155 2.57 -8.10 6.12
CA ASP A 155 2.77 -9.54 6.33
C ASP A 155 4.24 -9.90 6.61
N TYR A 156 5.19 -9.32 5.88
CA TYR A 156 6.61 -9.50 6.20
C TYR A 156 6.94 -8.97 7.59
N LEU A 157 6.34 -7.84 7.97
CA LEU A 157 6.51 -7.28 9.31
C LEU A 157 5.95 -8.19 10.40
N ARG A 158 4.77 -8.79 10.17
CA ARG A 158 4.16 -9.79 11.07
C ARG A 158 5.09 -10.98 11.29
N VAL A 159 5.62 -11.55 10.21
CA VAL A 159 6.53 -12.70 10.26
C VAL A 159 7.82 -12.38 11.01
N MET A 160 8.33 -11.15 10.90
CA MET A 160 9.52 -10.71 11.63
C MET A 160 9.29 -10.56 13.14
N ILE A 161 8.06 -10.25 13.58
CA ILE A 161 7.73 -10.00 15.00
C ILE A 161 7.29 -11.27 15.73
N GLN A 162 6.69 -12.22 15.02
CA GLN A 162 6.18 -13.47 15.61
C GLN A 162 7.26 -14.55 15.80
N LYS A 163 8.52 -14.29 15.40
CA LYS A 163 9.67 -15.17 15.60
C LYS A 163 10.57 -14.64 16.71
#